data_AF-A0A6G1R9R6-F1
#
_entry.id   AF-A0A6G1R9R6-F1
#
_cell.length_a   1.000
_cell.length_b   1.000
_cell.length_c   1.000
_cell.angle_alpha   90.00
_cell.angle_beta   90.00
_cell.angle_gamma   90.00
#
_symmetry.space_group_name_H-M   'P 1'
#
loop_
_entity.id
_entity.type
_entity.pdbx_description
1 polymer ?
#
loop_
_entity_poly.entity_id
_entity_poly.type
_entity_poly.pdbx_seq_one_letter_code
_entity_poly.pdbx_strand_id
1 'polypeptide(L)'
;GILHFLQHEWGRFEAERAEWEAERAELQAQIAFLQGERKGQENLKKDLVRRIKMLEYALKQERAKYHKLKYGTELNQGDMKPPNYDSDEGNETEIQPQQNSQLIRKQGRQLLRQYLQEVGYTDTILDVRTKRVQALLGLSSDASEKENRNQEPMVNGTE
;
A
#
# COMPACT_ATOMS: atom_id res chain seq x y z
N GLY A 1 30.51 -44.10 10.57
CA GLY A 1 31.65 -43.17 10.41
C GLY A 1 31.15 -41.79 10.00
N ILE A 2 32.03 -40.78 9.96
CA ILE A 2 31.67 -39.36 9.75
C ILE A 2 30.87 -39.14 8.44
N LEU A 3 31.19 -39.87 7.37
CA LEU A 3 30.47 -39.78 6.10
C LEU A 3 28.99 -40.18 6.22
N HIS A 4 28.70 -41.30 6.90
CA HIS A 4 27.33 -41.75 7.15
C HIS A 4 26.54 -40.75 8.01
N PHE A 5 27.21 -40.13 8.99
CA PHE A 5 26.59 -39.10 9.82
C PHE A 5 26.18 -37.88 8.98
N LEU A 6 27.09 -37.36 8.14
CA LEU A 6 26.79 -36.23 7.26
C LEU A 6 25.66 -36.55 6.27
N GLN A 7 25.64 -37.76 5.71
CA GLN A 7 24.59 -38.19 4.80
C GLN A 7 23.21 -38.27 5.50
N HIS A 8 23.17 -38.78 6.73
CA HIS A 8 21.95 -38.82 7.53
C HIS A 8 21.45 -37.42 7.88
N GLU A 9 22.34 -36.56 8.39
CA GLU A 9 21.99 -35.18 8.76
C GLU A 9 21.53 -34.35 7.56
N TRP A 10 22.14 -34.56 6.38
CA TRP A 10 21.67 -33.91 5.15
C TRP A 10 20.25 -34.33 4.79
N GLY A 11 19.96 -35.63 4.80
CA GLY A 11 18.61 -36.13 4.51
C GLY A 11 17.56 -35.62 5.50
N ARG A 12 17.93 -35.53 6.78
CA ARG A 12 17.08 -34.93 7.81
C ARG A 12 16.84 -33.44 7.53
N PHE A 13 17.88 -32.68 7.22
CA PHE A 13 17.77 -31.25 6.91
C PHE A 13 16.92 -31.00 5.64
N GLU A 14 17.07 -31.83 4.60
CA GLU A 14 16.21 -31.77 3.41
C GLU A 14 14.74 -32.02 3.75
N ALA A 15 14.46 -33.00 4.61
CA ALA A 15 13.08 -33.29 5.05
C ALA A 15 12.49 -32.12 5.85
N GLU A 16 13.22 -31.59 6.84
CA GLU A 16 12.78 -30.44 7.64
C GLU A 16 12.54 -29.20 6.76
N ARG A 17 13.39 -28.98 5.75
CA ARG A 17 13.20 -27.91 4.78
C ARG A 17 11.96 -28.12 3.91
N ALA A 18 11.73 -29.33 3.42
CA ALA A 18 10.57 -29.65 2.60
C ALA A 18 9.26 -29.48 3.38
N GLU A 19 9.24 -29.90 4.65
CA GLU A 19 8.11 -29.70 5.56
C GLU A 19 7.84 -28.21 5.77
N TRP A 20 8.87 -27.41 6.06
CA TRP A 20 8.74 -25.97 6.19
C TRP A 20 8.24 -25.29 4.91
N GLU A 21 8.73 -25.70 3.74
CA GLU A 21 8.28 -25.16 2.45
C GLU A 21 6.79 -25.51 2.19
N ALA A 22 6.36 -26.71 2.58
CA ALA A 22 4.96 -27.13 2.48
C ALA A 22 4.03 -26.34 3.40
N GLU A 23 4.38 -26.21 4.69
CA GLU A 23 3.60 -25.42 5.67
C GLU A 23 3.50 -23.95 5.24
N ARG A 24 4.62 -23.38 4.78
CA ARG A 24 4.63 -22.00 4.28
C ARG A 24 3.73 -21.84 3.07
N ALA A 25 3.74 -22.78 2.13
CA ALA A 25 2.88 -22.74 0.95
C ALA A 25 1.40 -22.85 1.32
N GLU A 26 1.06 -23.71 2.28
CA GLU A 26 -0.30 -23.85 2.81
C GLU A 26 -0.81 -22.55 3.44
N LEU A 27 -0.01 -21.96 4.34
CA LEU A 27 -0.37 -20.68 4.97
C LEU A 27 -0.50 -19.55 3.93
N GLN A 28 0.36 -19.51 2.92
CA GLN A 28 0.26 -18.54 1.83
C GLN A 28 -1.02 -18.73 1.01
N ALA A 29 -1.40 -19.98 0.71
CA ALA A 29 -2.64 -20.29 0.02
C ALA A 29 -3.87 -19.87 0.85
N GLN A 30 -3.86 -20.12 2.16
CA GLN A 30 -4.93 -19.71 3.06
C GLN A 30 -5.07 -18.18 3.14
N ILE A 31 -3.95 -17.45 3.22
CA ILE A 31 -3.96 -15.98 3.20
C ILE A 31 -4.54 -15.47 1.87
N ALA A 32 -4.12 -16.03 0.74
CA ALA A 32 -4.60 -15.61 -0.57
C ALA A 32 -6.12 -15.87 -0.72
N PHE A 33 -6.59 -17.03 -0.26
CA PHE A 33 -8.02 -17.38 -0.23
C PHE A 33 -8.83 -16.37 0.58
N LEU A 34 -8.44 -16.11 1.83
CA LEU A 34 -9.14 -15.18 2.72
C LEU A 34 -9.13 -13.73 2.19
N GLN A 35 -8.04 -13.31 1.56
CA GLN A 35 -7.97 -11.99 0.92
C GLN A 35 -8.91 -11.89 -0.29
N GLY A 36 -8.98 -12.95 -1.11
CA GLY A 36 -9.90 -13.05 -2.23
C GLY A 36 -11.36 -13.00 -1.78
N GLU A 37 -11.71 -13.78 -0.76
CA GLU A 37 -13.05 -13.81 -0.16
C GLU A 37 -13.43 -12.44 0.41
N ARG A 38 -12.56 -11.82 1.21
CA ARG A 38 -12.78 -10.47 1.77
C ARG A 38 -13.07 -9.44 0.67
N LYS A 39 -12.30 -9.47 -0.43
CA LYS A 39 -12.51 -8.56 -1.56
C LYS A 39 -13.86 -8.81 -2.25
N GLY A 40 -14.26 -10.06 -2.41
CA GLY A 40 -15.57 -10.43 -2.95
C GLY A 40 -16.71 -9.91 -2.08
N GLN A 41 -16.60 -10.08 -0.76
CA GLN A 41 -17.57 -9.56 0.21
C GLN A 41 -17.68 -8.04 0.16
N GLU A 42 -16.55 -7.33 0.06
CA GLU A 42 -16.55 -5.86 -0.02
C GLU A 42 -17.25 -5.37 -1.30
N ASN A 43 -16.99 -6.02 -2.44
CA ASN A 43 -17.69 -5.68 -3.68
C ASN A 43 -19.19 -5.92 -3.57
N LEU A 44 -19.61 -7.03 -2.96
CA LEU A 44 -21.02 -7.34 -2.73
C LEU A 44 -21.67 -6.31 -1.81
N LYS A 45 -20.99 -5.92 -0.72
CA LYS A 45 -21.44 -4.87 0.19
C LYS A 45 -21.67 -3.55 -0.54
N LYS A 46 -20.69 -3.10 -1.34
CA LYS A 46 -20.81 -1.86 -2.15
C LYS A 46 -22.03 -1.91 -3.09
N ASP A 47 -22.26 -3.04 -3.74
CA ASP A 47 -23.41 -3.24 -4.63
C ASP A 47 -24.76 -3.25 -3.88
N LEU A 48 -24.83 -3.94 -2.74
CA LEU A 48 -26.03 -3.99 -1.91
C LEU A 48 -26.40 -2.61 -1.36
N VAL A 49 -25.41 -1.84 -0.88
CA VAL A 49 -25.63 -0.47 -0.40
C VAL A 49 -26.15 0.43 -1.52
N ARG A 50 -25.56 0.35 -2.72
CA ARG A 50 -26.04 1.05 -3.92
C ARG A 50 -27.50 0.70 -4.23
N ARG A 51 -27.83 -0.59 -4.19
CA ARG A 51 -29.18 -1.09 -4.47
C ARG A 51 -30.20 -0.60 -3.44
N ILE A 52 -29.85 -0.61 -2.16
CA ILE A 52 -30.70 -0.07 -1.08
C ILE A 52 -30.98 1.40 -1.36
N LYS A 53 -29.97 2.22 -1.62
CA LYS A 53 -30.14 3.65 -1.92
C LYS A 53 -31.03 3.90 -3.13
N MET A 54 -30.89 3.11 -4.19
CA MET A 54 -31.77 3.20 -5.36
C MET A 54 -33.23 2.87 -5.02
N LEU A 55 -33.45 1.81 -4.23
CA LEU A 55 -34.80 1.41 -3.82
C LEU A 55 -35.43 2.43 -2.88
N GLU A 56 -34.67 2.98 -1.94
CA GLU A 56 -35.12 4.06 -1.06
C GLU A 56 -35.50 5.30 -1.87
N TYR A 57 -34.70 5.66 -2.87
CA TYR A 57 -35.00 6.79 -3.76
C TYR A 57 -36.27 6.56 -4.58
N ALA A 58 -36.41 5.38 -5.20
CA ALA A 58 -37.62 5.02 -5.94
C ALA A 58 -38.86 5.02 -5.04
N LEU A 59 -38.74 4.51 -3.81
CA LEU A 59 -39.83 4.50 -2.84
C LEU A 59 -40.24 5.92 -2.41
N LYS A 60 -39.28 6.83 -2.18
CA LYS A 60 -39.57 8.24 -1.89
C LYS A 60 -40.33 8.90 -3.04
N GLN A 61 -39.88 8.69 -4.28
CA GLN A 61 -40.58 9.20 -5.46
C GLN A 61 -42.01 8.68 -5.55
N GLU A 62 -42.22 7.37 -5.40
CA GLU A 62 -43.55 6.76 -5.48
C GLU A 62 -44.48 7.30 -4.38
N ARG A 63 -43.98 7.50 -3.16
CA ARG A 63 -44.74 8.11 -2.05
C ARG A 63 -45.16 9.54 -2.35
N ALA A 64 -44.26 10.37 -2.89
CA ALA A 64 -44.58 11.74 -3.24
C ALA A 64 -45.60 11.81 -4.39
N LYS A 65 -45.44 10.97 -5.41
CA LYS A 65 -46.39 10.84 -6.52
C LYS A 65 -47.77 10.41 -6.04
N TYR A 66 -47.85 9.37 -5.20
CA TYR A 66 -49.10 8.89 -4.62
C TYR A 66 -49.78 9.97 -3.75
N HIS A 67 -49.01 10.69 -2.93
CA HIS A 67 -49.57 11.75 -2.08
C HIS A 67 -50.15 12.89 -2.89
N LYS A 68 -49.40 13.37 -3.90
CA LYS A 68 -49.87 14.42 -4.82
C LYS A 68 -51.16 14.01 -5.51
N LEU A 69 -51.27 12.75 -5.94
CA LEU A 69 -52.47 12.22 -6.57
C LEU A 69 -53.65 12.10 -5.58
N LYS A 70 -53.41 11.62 -4.35
CA LYS A 70 -54.47 11.33 -3.37
C LYS A 70 -55.01 12.56 -2.64
N TYR A 71 -54.14 13.51 -2.30
CA TYR A 71 -54.48 14.65 -1.44
C TYR A 71 -54.39 16.00 -2.17
N GLY A 72 -53.99 16.01 -3.44
CA GLY A 72 -53.86 17.25 -4.24
C GLY A 72 -52.81 18.23 -3.74
N THR A 73 -51.97 17.83 -2.77
CA THR A 73 -50.96 18.65 -2.11
C THR A 73 -49.58 18.00 -2.24
N GLU A 74 -48.54 18.83 -2.33
CA GLU A 74 -47.16 18.32 -2.44
C GLU A 74 -46.65 17.85 -1.08
N LEU A 75 -46.12 16.62 -1.04
CA LEU A 75 -45.52 16.05 0.16
C LEU A 75 -44.09 16.56 0.30
N ASN A 76 -43.80 17.33 1.35
CA ASN A 76 -42.47 17.89 1.58
C ASN A 76 -41.54 16.84 2.22
N GLN A 77 -41.00 15.92 1.40
CA GLN A 77 -40.21 14.77 1.85
C GLN A 77 -38.68 15.01 1.80
N GLY A 78 -38.23 16.24 2.04
CA GLY A 78 -36.81 16.60 1.99
C GLY A 78 -36.17 16.49 0.60
N ASP A 79 -34.84 16.49 0.52
CA ASP A 79 -34.11 16.46 -0.75
C ASP A 79 -34.41 15.19 -1.57
N MET A 80 -35.11 15.38 -2.69
CA MET A 80 -35.39 14.39 -3.75
C MET A 80 -34.21 14.21 -4.72
N LYS A 81 -32.99 14.49 -4.26
CA LYS A 81 -31.81 14.34 -5.11
C LYS A 81 -31.49 12.85 -5.28
N PRO A 82 -31.11 12.40 -6.48
CA PRO A 82 -30.63 11.04 -6.67
C PRO A 82 -29.46 10.74 -5.70
N PRO A 83 -29.34 9.51 -5.20
CA PRO A 83 -28.28 9.14 -4.26
C PRO A 83 -26.90 9.45 -4.84
N ASN A 84 -26.03 10.09 -4.05
CA ASN A 84 -24.61 10.16 -4.41
C ASN A 84 -23.95 8.83 -4.08
N TYR A 85 -23.37 8.19 -5.09
CA TYR A 85 -22.77 6.86 -4.97
C TYR A 85 -21.35 6.89 -4.41
N ASP A 86 -20.67 8.05 -4.47
CA ASP A 86 -19.29 8.22 -4.00
C ASP A 86 -19.18 8.74 -2.56
N SER A 87 -20.28 9.20 -1.94
CA SER A 87 -20.24 9.87 -0.64
C SER A 87 -20.35 8.95 0.58
N ASP A 88 -20.41 7.64 0.38
CA ASP A 88 -20.50 6.64 1.46
C ASP A 88 -19.23 5.81 1.57
N GLU A 89 -18.09 6.45 1.26
CA GLU A 89 -16.79 6.18 1.85
C GLU A 89 -16.79 6.58 3.35
N GLY A 90 -17.88 6.29 4.04
CA GLY A 90 -18.13 6.58 5.44
C GLY A 90 -17.56 5.46 6.29
N ASN A 91 -16.27 5.58 6.61
CA ASN A 91 -15.66 4.96 7.78
C ASN A 91 -15.52 3.43 7.78
N GLU A 92 -15.07 2.86 6.68
CA GLU A 92 -14.15 1.73 6.76
C GLU A 92 -12.90 2.16 6.04
N THR A 93 -11.80 2.17 6.77
CA THR A 93 -10.43 2.23 6.27
C THR A 93 -10.34 1.58 4.89
N GLU A 94 -10.49 2.37 3.82
CA GLU A 94 -9.87 2.07 2.54
C GLU A 94 -8.39 2.13 2.85
N ILE A 95 -7.86 0.99 3.32
CA ILE A 95 -6.44 0.73 3.31
C ILE A 95 -6.10 0.59 1.84
N GLN A 96 -6.00 1.74 1.15
CA GLN A 96 -5.15 1.88 0.00
C GLN A 96 -3.78 1.40 0.49
N PRO A 97 -3.29 0.23 0.02
CA PRO A 97 -2.05 -0.34 0.53
C PRO A 97 -0.88 0.64 0.34
N GLN A 98 -0.97 1.59 -0.59
CA GLN A 98 0.04 2.62 -0.80
C GLN A 98 0.05 3.71 0.28
N GLN A 99 -1.10 4.29 0.65
CA GLN A 99 -1.12 5.37 1.64
C GLN A 99 -0.89 4.85 3.06
N ASN A 100 -1.43 3.68 3.39
CA ASN A 100 -1.20 3.06 4.69
C ASN A 100 0.22 2.49 4.80
N SER A 101 0.81 1.96 3.72
CA SER A 101 2.24 1.62 3.71
C SER A 101 3.11 2.85 3.96
N GLN A 102 2.77 4.02 3.40
CA GLN A 102 3.50 5.25 3.69
C GLN A 102 3.33 5.70 5.16
N LEU A 103 2.14 5.60 5.73
CA LEU A 103 1.87 5.93 7.13
C LEU A 103 2.56 4.97 8.10
N ILE A 104 2.45 3.66 7.89
CA ILE A 104 3.12 2.61 8.67
C ILE A 104 4.64 2.73 8.52
N ARG A 105 5.15 3.02 7.32
CA ARG A 105 6.57 3.29 7.09
C ARG A 105 7.03 4.56 7.79
N LYS A 106 6.22 5.62 7.83
CA LYS A 106 6.53 6.86 8.56
C LYS A 106 6.58 6.59 10.07
N GLN A 107 5.58 5.90 10.62
CA GLN A 107 5.53 5.54 12.04
C GLN A 107 6.66 4.59 12.44
N GLY A 108 6.93 3.55 11.64
CA GLY A 108 8.05 2.63 11.85
C GLY A 108 9.41 3.33 11.75
N ARG A 109 9.57 4.30 10.83
CA ARG A 109 10.77 5.16 10.77
C ARG A 109 10.90 6.04 12.00
N GLN A 110 9.81 6.59 12.53
CA GLN A 110 9.82 7.40 13.75
C GLN A 110 10.29 6.57 14.96
N LEU A 111 9.74 5.36 15.12
CA LEU A 111 10.11 4.45 16.20
C LEU A 111 11.57 4.01 16.09
N LEU A 112 12.03 3.68 14.88
CA LEU A 112 13.43 3.36 14.63
C LEU A 112 14.36 4.54 14.97
N ARG A 113 13.97 5.77 14.64
CA ARG A 113 14.71 6.98 15.05
C ARG A 113 14.79 7.10 16.56
N GLN A 114 13.70 6.83 17.28
CA GLN A 114 13.69 6.85 18.74
C GLN A 114 14.67 5.82 19.33
N TYR A 115 14.63 4.56 18.88
CA TYR A 115 15.56 3.53 19.37
C TYR A 115 17.02 3.86 19.04
N LEU A 116 17.28 4.37 17.83
CA LEU A 116 18.62 4.81 17.46
C LEU A 116 19.10 5.93 18.39
N GLN A 117 18.24 6.90 18.70
CA GLN A 117 18.55 7.97 19.64
C GLN A 117 18.81 7.45 21.06
N GLU A 118 18.00 6.50 21.57
CA GLU A 118 18.18 5.87 22.90
C GLU A 118 19.53 5.14 23.03
N VAL A 119 20.01 4.54 21.94
CA VAL A 119 21.32 3.86 21.87
C VAL A 119 22.49 4.83 21.57
N GLY A 120 22.21 6.13 21.43
CA GLY A 120 23.22 7.18 21.21
C GLY A 120 23.52 7.49 19.75
N TYR A 121 22.76 6.94 18.80
CA TYR A 121 22.79 7.29 17.38
C TYR A 121 21.92 8.50 17.10
N THR A 122 22.49 9.69 17.30
CA THR A 122 21.83 10.96 16.98
C THR A 122 21.78 11.23 15.47
N ASP A 123 20.90 12.14 15.06
CA ASP A 123 20.72 12.52 13.65
C ASP A 123 22.05 12.92 12.97
N THR A 124 22.99 13.52 13.70
CA THR A 124 24.31 13.88 13.19
C THR A 124 25.14 12.67 12.75
N ILE A 125 25.15 11.59 13.55
CA ILE A 125 25.91 10.37 13.24
C ILE A 125 25.23 9.63 12.07
N LEU A 126 23.89 9.61 12.05
CA LEU A 126 23.12 9.02 10.96
C LEU A 126 23.33 9.78 9.64
N ASP A 127 23.41 11.11 9.67
CA ASP A 127 23.68 11.94 8.49
C ASP A 127 25.10 11.74 7.96
N VAL A 128 26.10 11.70 8.84
CA VAL A 128 27.50 11.42 8.44
C VAL A 128 27.61 10.03 7.81
N ARG A 129 26.94 9.02 8.39
CA ARG A 129 26.89 7.67 7.83
C ARG A 129 26.15 7.64 6.49
N THR A 130 25.04 8.36 6.35
CA THR A 130 24.27 8.44 5.10
C THR A 130 25.09 9.08 3.99
N LYS A 131 25.76 10.20 4.26
CA LYS A 131 26.67 10.87 3.32
C LYS A 131 27.85 9.97 2.93
N ARG A 132 28.45 9.26 3.89
CA ARG A 132 29.53 8.30 3.62
C ARG A 132 29.07 7.13 2.76
N VAL A 133 27.87 6.60 3.00
CA VAL A 133 27.27 5.54 2.17
C VAL A 133 26.97 6.04 0.76
N GLN A 134 26.41 7.25 0.62
CA GLN A 134 26.19 7.87 -0.69
C GLN A 134 27.49 8.09 -1.46
N ALA A 135 28.55 8.55 -0.80
CA ALA A 135 29.87 8.71 -1.41
C ALA A 135 30.48 7.37 -1.85
N LEU A 136 30.38 6.33 -1.04
CA LEU A 136 30.84 4.98 -1.40
C LEU A 136 30.03 4.36 -2.56
N LEU A 137 28.76 4.71 -2.67
CA LEU A 137 27.87 4.28 -3.76
C LEU A 137 27.96 5.17 -5.00
N GLY A 138 28.79 6.23 -4.99
CA GLY A 138 28.91 7.17 -6.12
C GLY A 138 27.65 7.99 -6.39
N LEU A 139 26.74 8.10 -5.40
CA LEU A 139 25.48 8.85 -5.49
C LEU A 139 25.63 10.29 -4.99
N SER A 140 26.86 10.79 -4.85
CA SER A 140 27.12 12.20 -4.58
C SER A 140 26.50 13.05 -5.69
N SER A 141 25.61 13.96 -5.33
CA SER A 141 24.92 14.88 -6.23
C SER A 141 25.90 15.88 -6.86
N ASP A 142 26.71 15.45 -7.82
CA ASP A 142 27.31 16.33 -8.85
C ASP A 142 26.30 16.49 -9.98
N ALA A 143 25.20 17.17 -9.66
CA ALA A 143 24.17 17.58 -10.61
C ALA A 143 23.95 19.09 -10.50
N SER A 144 25.02 19.86 -10.57
CA SER A 144 25.02 21.28 -10.96
C SER A 144 26.47 21.70 -11.18
N GLU A 145 26.70 22.45 -12.26
CA GLU A 145 27.99 23.05 -12.67
C GLU A 145 28.92 22.15 -13.51
N LYS A 146 28.64 22.10 -14.82
CA LYS A 146 29.49 22.80 -15.80
C LYS A 146 28.81 22.94 -17.16
N GLU A 147 28.33 24.15 -17.32
CA GLU A 147 28.12 24.92 -18.54
C GLU A 147 29.18 24.62 -19.63
N ASN A 148 28.68 24.21 -20.80
CA ASN A 148 29.01 24.77 -22.10
C ASN A 148 30.46 25.29 -22.31
N ARG A 149 31.35 24.45 -22.86
CA ARG A 149 32.38 24.90 -23.81
C ARG A 149 32.58 23.88 -24.93
N ASN A 150 31.88 24.12 -26.03
CA ASN A 150 32.28 23.69 -27.37
C ASN A 150 33.68 24.27 -27.71
N GLN A 151 34.52 23.43 -28.32
CA GLN A 151 35.52 23.67 -29.37
C GLN A 151 36.84 22.92 -29.09
N GLU A 152 37.00 21.78 -29.75
CA GLU A 152 38.31 21.39 -30.28
C GLU A 152 38.74 22.42 -31.33
N PRO A 153 40.05 22.69 -31.46
CA PRO A 153 40.78 22.03 -32.56
C PRO A 153 42.22 21.60 -32.22
N MET A 154 42.57 20.40 -32.69
CA MET A 154 43.75 19.99 -33.46
C MET A 154 45.16 20.61 -33.21
N VAL A 155 46.11 19.67 -33.05
CA VAL A 155 47.47 19.59 -33.65
C VAL A 155 48.55 20.58 -33.18
N ASN A 156 49.62 20.07 -32.56
CA ASN A 156 50.93 19.83 -33.21
C ASN A 156 51.92 19.11 -32.25
N GLY A 157 52.84 18.32 -32.80
CA GLY A 157 53.90 17.61 -32.08
C GLY A 157 55.24 18.36 -32.00
N THR A 158 56.29 17.59 -31.68
CA THR A 158 57.74 17.89 -31.56
C THR A 158 58.15 18.68 -30.31
N GLU A 159 59.16 18.30 -29.52
CA GLU A 159 60.30 17.36 -29.63
C GLU A 159 60.41 16.41 -28.42
#